data_AF-A0A378PI71-F1
#
_entry.id   AF-A0A378PI71-F1
#
_cell.length_a   1.000
_cell.length_b   1.000
_cell.length_c   1.000
_cell.angle_alpha   90.00
_cell.angle_beta   90.00
_cell.angle_gamma   90.00
#
_symmetry.space_group_name_H-M   'P 1'
#
loop_
_entity.id
_entity.type
_entity.pdbx_description
1 polymer ?
#
loop_
_entity_poly.entity_id
_entity_poly.type
_entity_poly.pdbx_seq_one_letter_code
_entity_poly.pdbx_strand_id
1 'polypeptide(L)' 'MILAVSEETITAAGLYILLPIFIAFLFFIMWDISKKSKAGKQGTFWIFVALGMGFFGFLAKLVIEWVLGEWFI' A
#
# COMPACT_ATOMS: atom_id res chain seq x y z
N MET A 1 27.94 -18.26 -9.92
CA MET A 1 28.04 -16.82 -9.60
C MET A 1 26.91 -16.01 -10.26
N ILE A 2 25.64 -16.39 -10.07
CA ILE A 2 24.49 -15.64 -10.65
C ILE A 2 23.42 -15.29 -9.59
N LEU A 3 23.55 -15.77 -8.34
CA LEU A 3 22.57 -15.51 -7.27
C LEU A 3 23.30 -15.15 -5.97
N ALA A 4 23.88 -13.95 -5.92
CA ALA A 4 24.45 -13.37 -4.72
C ALA A 4 23.77 -12.04 -4.37
N VAL A 5 22.48 -11.90 -4.70
CA VAL A 5 21.64 -10.91 -4.00
C VAL A 5 21.16 -11.63 -2.74
N SER A 6 21.47 -11.09 -1.56
CA SER A 6 20.97 -11.67 -0.32
C SER A 6 19.44 -11.69 -0.34
N GLU A 7 18.84 -12.78 0.13
CA GLU A 7 17.39 -12.94 0.26
C GLU A 7 16.74 -11.80 1.05
N GLU A 8 17.50 -11.27 2.01
CA GLU A 8 17.18 -10.08 2.80
C GLU A 8 17.06 -8.82 1.93
N THR A 9 17.99 -8.62 0.98
CA THR A 9 17.94 -7.47 0.05
C THR A 9 16.75 -7.57 -0.89
N ILE A 10 16.44 -8.75 -1.41
CA ILE A 10 15.28 -8.95 -2.29
C ILE A 10 13.98 -8.66 -1.54
N THR A 11 13.88 -9.16 -0.31
CA THR A 11 12.70 -8.97 0.53
C THR A 11 12.53 -7.49 0.90
N ALA A 12 13.60 -6.82 1.33
CA ALA A 12 13.58 -5.40 1.66
C ALA A 12 13.23 -4.54 0.44
N ALA A 13 13.84 -4.80 -0.72
CA ALA A 13 13.54 -4.08 -1.95
C ALA A 13 12.07 -4.29 -2.39
N GLY A 14 11.56 -5.52 -2.27
CA GLY A 14 10.15 -5.82 -2.55
C GLY A 14 9.20 -5.05 -1.63
N LEU A 15 9.48 -5.04 -0.32
CA LEU A 15 8.63 -4.42 0.69
C LEU A 15 8.64 -2.89 0.62
N TYR A 16 9.82 -2.28 0.43
CA TYR A 16 10.00 -0.84 0.52
C TYR A 16 9.96 -0.10 -0.81
N ILE A 17 10.15 -0.79 -1.94
CA ILE A 17 10.17 -0.14 -3.27
C ILE A 17 9.00 -0.64 -4.12
N LEU A 18 8.91 -1.95 -4.35
CA LEU A 18 7.92 -2.50 -5.27
C LEU A 18 6.50 -2.32 -4.75
N LEU A 19 6.28 -2.62 -3.46
CA LEU A 19 4.96 -2.55 -2.84
C LEU A 19 4.38 -1.12 -2.80
N PRO A 20 5.11 -0.06 -2.39
CA PRO A 20 4.60 1.31 -2.48
C PRO A 20 4.28 1.76 -3.90
N ILE A 21 5.09 1.38 -4.88
CA ILE A 21 4.83 1.66 -6.31
C ILE A 21 3.52 0.99 -6.74
N PHE A 22 3.31 -0.27 -6.33
CA PHE A 22 2.09 -0.99 -6.62
C PHE A 22 0.86 -0.34 -5.96
N ILE A 23 0.97 0.07 -4.69
CA ILE A 23 -0.10 0.79 -3.98
C ILE A 23 -0.43 2.12 -4.68
N ALA A 24 0.58 2.88 -5.13
CA ALA A 24 0.37 4.11 -5.89
C ALA A 24 -0.39 3.85 -7.20
N PHE A 25 -0.09 2.75 -7.89
CA PHE A 25 -0.82 2.34 -9.09
C PHE A 25 -2.28 1.95 -8.78
N LEU A 26 -2.55 1.30 -7.65
CA LEU A 26 -3.93 1.02 -7.20
C LEU A 26 -4.73 2.30 -6.98
N PHE A 27 -4.13 3.33 -6.37
CA PHE A 27 -4.76 4.64 -6.23
C PHE A 27 -5.12 5.27 -7.57
N PHE A 28 -4.24 5.15 -8.56
CA PHE A 28 -4.51 5.65 -9.91
C PHE A 28 -5.70 4.95 -10.55
N ILE A 29 -5.78 3.62 -10.46
CA ILE A 29 -6.92 2.84 -10.97
C ILE A 29 -8.21 3.25 -10.25
N MET A 30 -8.17 3.36 -8.92
CA MET A 30 -9.33 3.71 -8.11
C MET A 30 -9.87 5.10 -8.45
N TRP A 31 -8.97 6.05 -8.72
CA TRP A 31 -9.31 7.37 -9.23
C TRP A 31 -9.97 7.30 -10.62
N ASP A 32 -9.43 6.52 -11.54
CA ASP A 32 -10.02 6.30 -12.87
C ASP A 32 -11.42 5.67 -12.79
N ILE A 33 -11.59 4.64 -11.95
CA ILE A 33 -12.88 4.00 -11.69
C ILE A 33 -13.89 5.01 -11.16
N SER A 34 -13.50 5.82 -10.16
CA SER A 34 -14.41 6.81 -9.58
C SER A 34 -14.95 7.81 -10.61
N LYS A 35 -14.11 8.21 -11.58
CA LYS A 35 -14.51 9.09 -12.69
C LYS A 35 -15.39 8.37 -13.70
N LYS A 36 -15.03 7.16 -14.11
CA LYS A 36 -15.80 6.36 -15.08
C LYS A 36 -17.18 5.98 -14.56
N SER A 37 -17.29 5.66 -13.27
CA SER A 37 -18.56 5.33 -12.62
C SER A 37 -19.42 6.55 -12.31
N LYS A 38 -19.00 7.78 -12.65
CA LYS A 38 -19.64 9.04 -12.23
C LYS A 38 -19.94 9.06 -10.73
N ALA A 39 -19.03 8.46 -9.96
CA ALA A 39 -19.14 8.46 -8.51
C ALA A 39 -19.01 9.93 -8.08
N GLY A 40 -20.10 10.52 -7.58
CA GLY A 40 -20.05 11.87 -7.00
C GLY A 40 -19.10 11.91 -5.81
N LYS A 41 -18.97 13.06 -5.14
CA LYS A 41 -18.04 13.22 -3.99
C LYS A 41 -18.16 12.11 -2.95
N GLN A 42 -19.38 11.70 -2.62
CA GLN A 42 -19.66 10.61 -1.68
C GLN A 42 -19.32 9.22 -2.26
N GLY A 43 -19.55 9.01 -3.55
CA GLY A 43 -19.24 7.75 -4.22
C GLY A 43 -17.73 7.51 -4.32
N THR A 44 -16.95 8.55 -4.68
CA THR A 44 -15.48 8.45 -4.69
C THR A 44 -14.94 8.13 -3.31
N PHE A 45 -15.51 8.72 -2.24
CA PHE A 45 -15.13 8.40 -0.86
C PHE A 45 -15.34 6.91 -0.56
N TRP A 46 -16.53 6.36 -0.85
CA TRP A 46 -16.79 4.94 -0.61
C TRP A 46 -15.97 4.00 -1.47
N ILE A 47 -15.66 4.38 -2.72
CA ILE A 47 -14.74 3.60 -3.57
C ILE A 47 -13.35 3.56 -2.92
N PHE A 48 -12.85 4.71 -2.44
CA PHE A 48 -11.57 4.78 -1.75
C PHE A 48 -11.54 3.99 -0.44
N VAL A 49 -12.62 4.01 0.32
CA VAL A 49 -12.72 3.23 1.56
C VAL A 49 -12.85 1.74 1.26
N ALA A 50 -13.74 1.31 0.36
CA ALA A 50 -14.00 -0.10 0.10
C ALA A 50 -12.85 -0.81 -0.63
N LEU A 51 -12.28 -0.20 -1.68
CA LEU A 51 -11.13 -0.77 -2.38
C LEU A 51 -9.81 -0.51 -1.63
N GLY A 52 -9.68 0.65 -0.99
CA GLY A 52 -8.45 1.05 -0.30
C GLY A 52 -8.26 0.43 1.09
N MET A 53 -9.30 -0.15 1.69
CA MET A 53 -9.20 -0.79 3.02
C MET A 53 -8.06 -1.81 3.12
N GLY A 54 -7.80 -2.54 2.02
CA GLY A 54 -6.78 -3.59 1.97
C GLY A 54 -5.36 -3.07 2.24
N PHE A 55 -4.95 -1.98 1.58
CA PHE A 55 -3.61 -1.41 1.83
C PHE A 55 -3.59 -0.55 3.11
N PHE A 56 -4.75 -0.03 3.56
CA PHE A 56 -4.87 0.68 4.83
C PHE A 56 -4.50 -0.23 6.02
N GLY A 57 -4.88 -1.51 5.97
CA GLY A 57 -4.45 -2.50 6.97
C GLY A 57 -2.93 -2.72 6.98
N PHE A 58 -2.29 -2.73 5.80
CA PHE A 58 -0.83 -2.81 5.69
C PHE A 58 -0.14 -1.56 6.29
N LEU A 59 -0.64 -0.36 5.99
CA LEU A 59 -0.16 0.88 6.61
C LEU A 59 -0.34 0.86 8.13
N ALA A 60 -1.49 0.39 8.62
CA ALA A 60 -1.74 0.26 10.05
C ALA A 60 -0.72 -0.69 10.71
N LYS A 61 -0.41 -1.83 10.07
CA LYS A 61 0.65 -2.73 10.55
C LYS A 61 1.99 -2.03 10.64
N LEU A 62 2.41 -1.28 9.61
CA LEU A 62 3.67 -0.53 9.63
C LEU A 62 3.71 0.52 10.76
N VAL A 63 2.61 1.24 10.98
CA VAL A 63 2.51 2.21 12.06
C VAL A 63 2.57 1.51 13.43
N ILE A 64 1.87 0.39 13.59
CA ILE A 64 1.90 -0.39 14.83
C ILE A 64 3.31 -0.94 15.07
N GLU A 65 3.99 -1.43 14.05
CA GLU A 65 5.36 -1.93 14.11
C GLU A 65 6.35 -0.82 14.45
N TRP A 66 6.16 0.39 13.90
CA TRP A 66 6.96 1.56 14.26
C TRP A 66 6.70 2.01 15.70
N VAL A 67 5.44 2.11 16.11
CA VAL A 67 5.07 2.52 17.48
C VAL A 67 5.53 1.49 18.50
N LEU A 68 5.22 0.19 18.32
CA LEU A 68 5.63 -0.85 19.27
C LEU A 68 7.13 -1.14 19.22
N GLY A 69 7.76 -1.01 18.04
CA GLY A 69 9.19 -1.24 17.86
C GLY A 69 10.05 -0.11 18.43
N GLU A 70 9.62 1.15 18.34
CA GLU A 70 10.38 2.31 18.86
C GLU A 70 10.04 2.67 20.32
N TRP A 71 8.81 2.40 20.80
CA TRP A 71 8.39 2.79 22.17
C TRP A 71 8.53 1.70 23.24
N PHE A 72 8.57 0.41 22.88
CA PHE A 72 8.41 -0.67 23.87
C PHE A 72 9.55 -1.70 23.91
N ILE A 73 10.53 -1.67 23.00
CA ILE A 73 11.71 -2.58 22.99
C ILE A 73 12.99 -1.77 22.89
#